data_AF-A0AA97AQG6-F1
#
_entry.id   AF-A0AA97AQG6-F1
#
_cell.length_a   1.000
_cell.length_b   1.000
_cell.length_c   1.000
_cell.angle_alpha   90.00
_cell.angle_beta   90.00
_cell.angle_gamma   90.00
#
_symmetry.space_group_name_H-M   'P 1'
#
loop_
_entity.id
_entity.type
_entity.pdbx_description
1 polymer ?
#
loop_
_entity_poly.entity_id
_entity_poly.type
_entity_poly.pdbx_seq_one_letter_code
_entity_poly.pdbx_strand_id
1 'polypeptide(L)'
;MSFDKPAWSAIANPSDLIATNSNELSWFSIAENRAVNRASYILDRNTQVIDIYDYDRDGKTDLLWRDRQSYSFLTNGQRVDLYTVSDLNWQIERVGDFDGDRDRDILWRNQRSGEVAFWRLNGMSLESSQITTTISDLAWQITDVQDYDNDGDLDLFWRNDRTHENAFWQMNGTTLERSIYIDSVAGWTLEGSGDFNGDRQFDLLWRNGQSGQVQIWQINGMSVSKKSNLSIAPDFSWDIKGLSDYNQDGTTDILWQQSTTGAAGYWGINQLQFQTVTLLDFGNFRIQSFEQSYAPSPSYSASFGYGLVNAAIAVATAVKQAPMTSVPATSWSIDMLNIPEVWARGYTGQGIAIAVIDSGIDITHSDLKSNIWTNPGEIPNNGIDDDRNGFIDDVNGWNFSLNNNDISPSSAHGTAVSGVIAAAQNNLGITGVAYNAKLMPLRVTNAQDNWNGNLARAIRYAVDNGARVINMSLWWTDSAELREAIAYAASRNVITVTAALNEGASQPSNPASYATQFGIAVGAVDRDRQLTAFSNRSGSNPKMNYVLAPGQDIETTVPGNSYQSGWWGTSLAAPYVSGVVALMLSANPTLTHDQVRQILMESGNAIG
;
A
#
# COMPACT_ATOMS: atom_id res chain seq x y z
N MET A 1 -35.96 16.40 21.63
CA MET A 1 -36.22 15.83 20.29
C MET A 1 -35.40 16.66 19.34
N SER A 2 -34.15 16.27 19.09
CA SER A 2 -33.30 16.94 18.11
C SER A 2 -33.84 16.59 16.73
N PHE A 3 -34.00 17.60 15.89
CA PHE A 3 -34.15 17.39 14.46
C PHE A 3 -32.73 17.15 13.95
N ASP A 4 -32.45 15.91 13.57
CA ASP A 4 -31.24 15.58 12.80
C ASP A 4 -31.41 16.33 11.46
N LYS A 5 -30.67 17.44 11.29
CA LYS A 5 -30.54 18.15 10.01
C LYS A 5 -29.84 17.21 9.00
N PRO A 6 -30.05 17.35 7.68
CA PRO A 6 -29.41 16.50 6.69
C PRO A 6 -27.88 16.56 6.84
N ALA A 7 -27.32 15.47 7.35
CA ALA A 7 -25.90 15.27 7.51
C ALA A 7 -25.30 14.96 6.13
N TRP A 8 -24.48 15.85 5.58
CA TRP A 8 -23.59 15.50 4.47
C TRP A 8 -22.33 14.82 5.02
N SER A 9 -21.54 14.21 4.14
CA SER A 9 -20.21 13.71 4.50
C SER A 9 -19.13 14.37 3.67
N ALA A 10 -18.00 14.66 4.31
CA ALA A 10 -16.78 14.95 3.59
C ALA A 10 -16.32 13.68 2.86
N ILE A 11 -15.78 13.83 1.63
CA ILE A 11 -15.03 12.75 1.01
C ILE A 11 -13.87 12.44 1.95
N ALA A 12 -13.85 11.24 2.54
CA ALA A 12 -12.77 10.85 3.42
C ALA A 12 -11.46 10.82 2.63
N ASN A 13 -10.49 11.68 2.95
CA ASN A 13 -9.12 11.41 2.53
C ASN A 13 -8.61 10.22 3.35
N PRO A 14 -7.66 9.44 2.82
CA PRO A 14 -7.01 8.38 3.60
C PRO A 14 -6.42 8.85 4.94
N SER A 15 -6.11 10.16 5.05
CA SER A 15 -5.62 10.83 6.26
C SER A 15 -6.69 11.15 7.31
N ASP A 16 -7.97 11.11 6.94
CA ASP A 16 -9.08 11.60 7.77
C ASP A 16 -9.74 10.45 8.57
N LEU A 17 -9.20 9.23 8.43
CA LEU A 17 -9.69 8.00 9.08
C LEU A 17 -9.04 7.82 10.46
N ILE A 18 -9.85 7.89 11.52
CA ILE A 18 -9.41 7.73 12.92
C ILE A 18 -9.98 6.44 13.54
N ALA A 19 -9.08 5.49 13.90
CA ALA A 19 -9.04 4.67 15.14
C ALA A 19 -8.72 3.16 14.99
N THR A 20 -7.92 2.62 15.95
CA THR A 20 -7.99 1.22 16.43
C THR A 20 -7.65 1.13 17.92
N ASN A 21 -8.31 0.24 18.68
CA ASN A 21 -7.89 -0.15 20.03
C ASN A 21 -7.14 -1.49 20.03
N SER A 22 -6.44 -1.77 21.13
CA SER A 22 -5.87 -3.08 21.44
C SER A 22 -6.97 -4.07 21.81
N ASN A 23 -6.87 -5.26 21.22
CA ASN A 23 -7.79 -6.41 21.25
C ASN A 23 -8.96 -6.29 20.27
N GLU A 24 -8.71 -6.82 19.05
CA GLU A 24 -9.68 -7.17 18.00
C GLU A 24 -10.89 -6.22 17.89
N LEU A 25 -10.79 -5.22 17.01
CA LEU A 25 -11.84 -4.61 16.15
C LEU A 25 -11.56 -3.11 15.91
N SER A 26 -11.52 -2.71 14.64
CA SER A 26 -11.39 -1.31 14.21
C SER A 26 -12.75 -0.61 14.27
N TRP A 27 -12.76 0.66 14.72
CA TRP A 27 -13.96 1.51 14.82
C TRP A 27 -13.74 2.79 14.02
N PHE A 28 -14.80 3.34 13.43
CA PHE A 28 -14.78 4.62 12.71
C PHE A 28 -15.59 5.69 13.46
N SER A 29 -15.10 6.93 13.50
CA SER A 29 -15.91 8.17 13.50
C SER A 29 -14.99 9.31 13.04
N ILE A 30 -15.40 10.27 12.22
CA ILE A 30 -16.38 11.32 12.57
C ILE A 30 -17.43 11.53 11.45
N ALA A 31 -18.69 11.30 11.78
CA ALA A 31 -19.83 12.18 11.49
C ALA A 31 -20.95 11.85 12.51
N GLU A 32 -21.44 12.86 13.21
CA GLU A 32 -22.70 12.86 13.97
C GLU A 32 -23.00 11.78 15.02
N ASN A 33 -22.16 11.67 16.04
CA ASN A 33 -22.60 11.29 17.39
C ASN A 33 -23.45 9.99 17.54
N ARG A 34 -23.29 9.01 16.64
CA ARG A 34 -23.82 7.65 16.81
C ARG A 34 -22.69 6.65 16.61
N ALA A 35 -22.46 5.82 17.62
CA ALA A 35 -21.49 4.73 17.56
C ALA A 35 -21.88 3.75 16.46
N VAL A 36 -21.08 3.66 15.39
CA VAL A 36 -21.31 2.72 14.29
C VAL A 36 -20.63 1.39 14.57
N ASN A 37 -21.39 0.28 14.44
CA ASN A 37 -20.89 -1.08 14.60
C ASN A 37 -20.01 -1.54 13.42
N ARG A 38 -18.82 -2.04 13.77
CA ARG A 38 -17.98 -3.11 13.17
C ARG A 38 -18.25 -3.51 11.71
N ALA A 39 -17.39 -3.07 10.79
CA ALA A 39 -17.15 -3.74 9.51
C ALA A 39 -15.63 -3.98 9.30
N SER A 40 -15.25 -5.22 9.00
CA SER A 40 -13.85 -5.65 8.83
C SER A 40 -13.60 -5.98 7.34
N TYR A 41 -13.05 -5.05 6.55
CA TYR A 41 -12.69 -5.34 5.15
C TYR A 41 -11.34 -4.75 4.73
N ILE A 42 -10.62 -5.52 3.90
CA ILE A 42 -9.33 -5.13 3.31
C ILE A 42 -9.62 -4.41 1.98
N LEU A 43 -9.56 -3.08 2.00
CA LEU A 43 -9.67 -2.26 0.79
C LEU A 43 -8.32 -2.24 0.04
N ASP A 44 -8.35 -2.34 -1.29
CA ASP A 44 -7.16 -2.33 -2.15
C ASP A 44 -6.52 -0.92 -2.23
N ARG A 45 -5.31 -0.78 -2.80
CA ARG A 45 -4.62 0.54 -2.90
C ARG A 45 -5.23 1.50 -3.93
N ASN A 46 -6.18 1.06 -4.75
CA ASN A 46 -6.90 1.91 -5.70
C ASN A 46 -8.34 2.19 -5.24
N THR A 47 -8.68 1.77 -4.02
CA THR A 47 -9.99 1.92 -3.41
C THR A 47 -10.04 3.22 -2.63
N GLN A 48 -10.98 4.08 -2.98
CA GLN A 48 -11.31 5.27 -2.20
C GLN A 48 -12.68 5.06 -1.53
N VAL A 49 -12.74 5.15 -0.20
CA VAL A 49 -14.02 5.28 0.51
C VAL A 49 -14.52 6.69 0.26
N ILE A 50 -15.73 6.80 -0.28
CA ILE A 50 -16.35 8.07 -0.64
C ILE A 50 -17.27 8.52 0.49
N ASP A 51 -18.10 7.60 0.99
CA ASP A 51 -19.07 7.88 2.02
C ASP A 51 -19.36 6.65 2.90
N ILE A 52 -19.87 6.92 4.09
CA ILE A 52 -20.24 5.96 5.13
C ILE A 52 -21.64 6.35 5.63
N TYR A 53 -22.67 5.59 5.24
CA TYR A 53 -24.07 5.88 5.57
C TYR A 53 -24.93 4.61 5.52
N ASP A 54 -26.08 4.61 6.18
CA ASP A 54 -27.07 3.51 6.13
C ASP A 54 -27.93 3.65 4.87
N TYR A 55 -27.38 3.24 3.71
CA TYR A 55 -28.01 3.42 2.40
C TYR A 55 -29.20 2.46 2.20
N ASP A 56 -29.21 1.31 2.87
CA ASP A 56 -30.32 0.36 2.78
C ASP A 56 -31.34 0.46 3.93
N ARG A 57 -31.10 1.37 4.88
CA ARG A 57 -31.95 1.69 6.03
C ARG A 57 -32.18 0.48 6.95
N ASP A 58 -31.22 -0.44 7.02
CA ASP A 58 -31.28 -1.63 7.88
C ASP A 58 -30.83 -1.34 9.33
N GLY A 59 -30.43 -0.09 9.61
CA GLY A 59 -29.92 0.36 10.91
C GLY A 59 -28.43 0.09 11.12
N LYS A 60 -27.73 -0.43 10.11
CA LYS A 60 -26.28 -0.56 10.05
C LYS A 60 -25.74 0.39 8.99
N THR A 61 -24.43 0.55 9.00
CA THR A 61 -23.79 1.50 8.10
C THR A 61 -23.14 0.76 6.95
N ASP A 62 -23.35 1.28 5.75
CA ASP A 62 -22.77 0.82 4.50
C ASP A 62 -21.59 1.70 4.09
N LEU A 63 -20.74 1.17 3.21
CA LEU A 63 -19.65 1.92 2.60
C LEU A 63 -19.93 2.16 1.12
N LEU A 64 -19.94 3.42 0.70
CA LEU A 64 -19.80 3.79 -0.71
C LEU A 64 -18.32 3.93 -1.03
N TRP A 65 -17.82 3.20 -2.02
CA TRP A 65 -16.42 3.25 -2.43
C TRP A 65 -16.26 3.19 -3.95
N ARG A 66 -15.07 3.61 -4.40
CA ARG A 66 -14.66 3.61 -5.81
C ARG A 66 -13.41 2.77 -5.99
N ASP A 67 -13.43 1.87 -6.97
CA ASP A 67 -12.24 1.32 -7.61
C ASP A 67 -11.95 2.08 -8.92
N ARG A 68 -10.77 1.88 -9.54
CA ARG A 68 -10.25 2.62 -10.71
C ARG A 68 -11.28 3.10 -11.74
N GLN A 69 -12.37 2.37 -11.98
CA GLN A 69 -13.44 2.77 -12.92
C GLN A 69 -14.87 2.57 -12.38
N SER A 70 -15.07 1.87 -11.25
CA SER A 70 -16.41 1.48 -10.77
C SER A 70 -16.70 2.01 -9.38
N TYR A 71 -17.97 2.34 -9.15
CA TYR A 71 -18.52 2.74 -7.86
C TYR A 71 -19.37 1.60 -7.34
N SER A 72 -19.19 1.26 -6.07
CA SER A 72 -19.85 0.13 -5.45
C SER A 72 -20.23 0.45 -4.01
N PHE A 73 -21.36 -0.10 -3.57
CA PHE A 73 -21.71 -0.19 -2.17
C PHE A 73 -21.16 -1.46 -1.56
N LEU A 74 -20.85 -1.41 -0.27
CA LEU A 74 -20.65 -2.57 0.58
C LEU A 74 -21.69 -2.51 1.71
N THR A 75 -22.71 -3.35 1.59
CA THR A 75 -23.75 -3.55 2.63
C THR A 75 -23.61 -4.96 3.17
N ASN A 76 -23.68 -5.12 4.49
CA ASN A 76 -23.74 -6.44 5.13
C ASN A 76 -22.67 -7.45 4.65
N GLY A 77 -21.50 -6.95 4.24
CA GLY A 77 -20.38 -7.76 3.71
C GLY A 77 -20.49 -8.19 2.25
N GLN A 78 -21.48 -7.68 1.50
CA GLN A 78 -21.68 -7.92 0.08
C GLN A 78 -21.43 -6.65 -0.75
N ARG A 79 -20.72 -6.81 -1.86
CA ARG A 79 -20.48 -5.74 -2.84
C ARG A 79 -21.68 -5.63 -3.78
N VAL A 80 -22.17 -4.41 -3.97
CA VAL A 80 -23.21 -4.06 -4.95
C VAL A 80 -22.62 -3.01 -5.88
N ASP A 81 -22.47 -3.32 -7.16
CA ASP A 81 -21.95 -2.35 -8.13
C ASP A 81 -23.02 -1.34 -8.52
N LEU A 82 -22.74 -0.06 -8.31
CA LEU A 82 -23.62 1.06 -8.65
C LEU A 82 -23.49 1.41 -10.14
N TYR A 83 -22.29 1.81 -10.56
CA TYR A 83 -22.04 2.24 -11.94
C TYR A 83 -20.54 2.31 -12.29
N THR A 84 -20.19 2.23 -13.57
CA THR A 84 -18.83 2.43 -14.08
C THR A 84 -18.73 3.77 -14.80
N VAL A 85 -17.85 4.68 -14.35
CA VAL A 85 -17.59 5.97 -15.01
C VAL A 85 -16.33 5.86 -15.85
N SER A 86 -16.49 5.79 -17.17
CA SER A 86 -15.38 5.61 -18.10
C SER A 86 -14.53 6.86 -18.31
N ASP A 87 -15.12 8.05 -18.18
CA ASP A 87 -14.38 9.31 -18.25
C ASP A 87 -13.80 9.66 -16.87
N LEU A 88 -12.48 9.46 -16.74
CA LEU A 88 -11.74 9.67 -15.50
C LEU A 88 -11.59 11.14 -15.11
N ASN A 89 -12.02 12.09 -15.94
CA ASN A 89 -12.04 13.51 -15.58
C ASN A 89 -13.17 13.85 -14.60
N TRP A 90 -14.18 12.97 -14.45
CA TRP A 90 -15.21 13.13 -13.43
C TRP A 90 -14.68 12.77 -12.04
N GLN A 91 -14.82 13.71 -11.13
CA GLN A 91 -14.53 13.55 -9.71
C GLN A 91 -15.79 13.80 -8.91
N ILE A 92 -15.96 13.01 -7.84
CA ILE A 92 -16.99 13.31 -6.84
C ILE A 92 -16.48 14.51 -6.05
N GLU A 93 -17.34 15.50 -5.88
CA GLU A 93 -17.07 16.66 -5.04
C GLU A 93 -17.66 16.45 -3.65
N ARG A 94 -18.89 15.93 -3.54
CA ARG A 94 -19.57 15.65 -2.26
C ARG A 94 -20.63 14.55 -2.37
N VAL A 95 -21.03 14.03 -1.21
CA VAL A 95 -22.18 13.13 -1.03
C VAL A 95 -23.07 13.67 0.09
N GLY A 96 -24.38 13.71 -0.15
CA GLY A 96 -25.36 14.27 0.79
C GLY A 96 -26.78 14.17 0.23
N ASP A 97 -27.78 14.30 1.11
CA ASP A 97 -29.19 14.33 0.70
C ASP A 97 -29.49 15.70 0.07
N PHE A 98 -29.38 15.78 -1.26
CA PHE A 98 -29.49 17.03 -2.00
C PHE A 98 -30.93 17.41 -2.32
N ASP A 99 -31.89 16.49 -2.21
CA ASP A 99 -33.30 16.71 -2.58
C ASP A 99 -34.32 16.40 -1.47
N GLY A 100 -33.83 16.09 -0.27
CA GLY A 100 -34.63 15.93 0.94
C GLY A 100 -35.42 14.62 0.99
N ASP A 101 -35.14 13.65 0.11
CA ASP A 101 -35.82 12.35 0.08
C ASP A 101 -35.28 11.34 1.11
N ARG A 102 -34.24 11.75 1.85
CA ARG A 102 -33.50 11.00 2.86
C ARG A 102 -32.58 9.92 2.31
N ASP A 103 -32.42 9.82 1.00
CA ASP A 103 -31.32 9.10 0.39
C ASP A 103 -30.18 10.08 0.08
N ARG A 104 -28.94 9.61 0.18
CA ARG A 104 -27.79 10.46 -0.14
C ARG A 104 -27.50 10.40 -1.62
N ASP A 105 -27.35 11.57 -2.21
CA ASP A 105 -27.02 11.80 -3.62
C ASP A 105 -25.53 12.13 -3.80
N ILE A 106 -25.04 12.03 -5.03
CA ILE A 106 -23.63 12.28 -5.36
C ILE A 106 -23.50 13.50 -6.26
N LEU A 107 -22.73 14.48 -5.81
CA LEU A 107 -22.31 15.66 -6.58
C LEU A 107 -21.00 15.39 -7.30
N TRP A 108 -20.99 15.67 -8.59
CA TRP A 108 -19.88 15.43 -9.51
C TRP A 108 -19.42 16.70 -10.19
N ARG A 109 -18.12 16.72 -10.51
CA ARG A 109 -17.54 17.72 -11.37
C ARG A 109 -16.52 17.13 -12.33
N ASN A 110 -16.61 17.52 -13.60
CA ASN A 110 -15.64 17.15 -14.60
C ASN A 110 -14.48 18.16 -14.59
N GLN A 111 -13.28 17.69 -14.22
CA GLN A 111 -12.09 18.52 -14.08
C GLN A 111 -11.50 19.00 -15.42
N ARG A 112 -12.08 18.61 -16.56
CA ARG A 112 -11.67 19.04 -17.89
C ARG A 112 -12.70 19.93 -18.57
N SER A 113 -13.98 19.55 -18.56
CA SER A 113 -15.05 20.33 -19.19
C SER A 113 -15.65 21.39 -18.26
N GLY A 114 -15.52 21.21 -16.95
CA GLY A 114 -16.17 22.06 -15.93
C GLY A 114 -17.65 21.76 -15.74
N GLU A 115 -18.16 20.68 -16.33
CA GLU A 115 -19.53 20.22 -16.12
C GLU A 115 -19.75 19.83 -14.65
N VAL A 116 -20.91 20.18 -14.12
CA VAL A 116 -21.38 19.85 -12.76
C VAL A 116 -22.61 18.97 -12.89
N ALA A 117 -22.59 17.81 -12.26
CA ALA A 117 -23.64 16.80 -12.37
C ALA A 117 -24.05 16.26 -11.02
N PHE A 118 -25.30 15.82 -10.92
CA PHE A 118 -25.85 15.13 -9.77
C PHE A 118 -26.28 13.74 -10.17
N TRP A 119 -25.95 12.76 -9.34
CA TRP A 119 -26.53 11.43 -9.38
C TRP A 119 -27.49 11.31 -8.22
N ARG A 120 -28.78 11.21 -8.54
CA ARG A 120 -29.82 10.97 -7.55
C ARG A 120 -29.90 9.47 -7.26
N LEU A 121 -29.84 9.11 -5.98
CA LEU A 121 -29.88 7.73 -5.54
C LEU A 121 -31.23 7.41 -4.89
N ASN A 122 -31.63 6.15 -4.97
CA ASN A 122 -32.73 5.60 -4.19
C ASN A 122 -32.18 4.38 -3.45
N GLY A 123 -31.84 4.59 -2.18
CA GLY A 123 -30.91 3.75 -1.42
C GLY A 123 -29.61 3.47 -2.19
N MET A 124 -29.35 2.20 -2.49
CA MET A 124 -28.14 1.76 -3.20
C MET A 124 -28.26 1.75 -4.74
N SER A 125 -29.34 2.30 -5.31
CA SER A 125 -29.59 2.29 -6.76
C SER A 125 -29.49 3.69 -7.35
N LEU A 126 -28.90 3.81 -8.54
CA LEU A 126 -28.90 5.06 -9.31
C LEU A 126 -30.29 5.31 -9.90
N GLU A 127 -31.00 6.33 -9.41
CA GLU A 127 -32.31 6.73 -9.95
C GLU A 127 -32.14 7.58 -11.22
N SER A 128 -31.27 8.59 -11.17
CA SER A 128 -31.00 9.45 -12.32
C SER A 128 -29.62 10.07 -12.27
N SER A 129 -29.10 10.45 -13.45
CA SER A 129 -27.86 11.22 -13.59
C SER A 129 -28.12 12.44 -14.46
N GLN A 130 -27.90 13.64 -13.94
CA GLN A 130 -28.18 14.90 -14.64
C GLN A 130 -26.96 15.81 -14.61
N ILE A 131 -26.61 16.42 -15.74
CA ILE A 131 -25.70 17.57 -15.78
C ILE A 131 -26.55 18.81 -15.51
N THR A 132 -26.32 19.49 -14.39
CA THR A 132 -27.08 20.67 -14.01
C THR A 132 -26.57 21.91 -14.75
N THR A 133 -25.25 22.06 -14.90
CA THR A 133 -24.64 23.21 -15.58
C THR A 133 -23.18 22.97 -15.93
N THR A 134 -22.52 23.94 -16.56
CA THR A 134 -21.10 23.92 -16.90
C THR A 134 -20.43 25.23 -16.48
N ILE A 135 -19.45 25.15 -15.58
CA ILE A 135 -18.54 26.26 -15.26
C ILE A 135 -17.21 25.99 -15.95
N SER A 136 -17.03 26.55 -17.16
CA SER A 136 -15.83 26.31 -17.96
C SER A 136 -14.55 26.93 -17.37
N ASP A 137 -14.67 27.92 -16.47
CA ASP A 137 -13.52 28.42 -15.71
C ASP A 137 -13.22 27.45 -14.56
N LEU A 138 -12.26 26.55 -14.82
CA LEU A 138 -11.81 25.53 -13.88
C LEU A 138 -11.12 26.12 -12.62
N ALA A 139 -10.87 27.43 -12.55
CA ALA A 139 -10.38 28.07 -11.34
C ALA A 139 -11.44 28.18 -10.24
N TRP A 140 -12.74 28.14 -10.58
CA TRP A 140 -13.80 27.96 -9.60
C TRP A 140 -13.72 26.55 -9.01
N GLN A 141 -13.90 26.38 -7.72
CA GLN A 141 -13.87 25.10 -7.00
C GLN A 141 -15.03 25.07 -5.99
N ILE A 142 -15.62 23.89 -5.80
CA ILE A 142 -16.63 23.68 -4.76
C ILE A 142 -15.87 23.43 -3.47
N THR A 143 -15.90 24.40 -2.56
CA THR A 143 -15.10 24.36 -1.33
C THR A 143 -15.89 23.91 -0.11
N ASP A 144 -17.21 24.09 -0.12
CA ASP A 144 -18.08 23.63 0.95
C ASP A 144 -19.52 23.36 0.47
N VAL A 145 -20.27 22.54 1.19
CA VAL A 145 -21.67 22.18 0.89
C VAL A 145 -22.46 22.10 2.18
N GLN A 146 -23.49 22.92 2.32
CA GLN A 146 -24.34 23.02 3.51
C GLN A 146 -25.70 23.59 3.15
N ASP A 147 -26.70 23.37 3.99
CA ASP A 147 -27.97 24.09 3.97
C ASP A 147 -27.77 25.51 4.55
N TYR A 148 -27.40 26.48 3.69
CA TYR A 148 -26.96 27.82 4.10
C TYR A 148 -28.14 28.77 4.34
N ASP A 149 -29.30 28.50 3.75
CA ASP A 149 -30.52 29.28 3.96
C ASP A 149 -31.59 28.60 4.85
N ASN A 150 -31.33 27.37 5.30
CA ASN A 150 -32.20 26.56 6.16
C ASN A 150 -33.54 26.19 5.48
N ASP A 151 -33.57 26.04 4.16
CA ASP A 151 -34.75 25.55 3.43
C ASP A 151 -34.87 24.02 3.40
N GLY A 152 -33.79 23.32 3.80
CA GLY A 152 -33.69 21.87 3.89
C GLY A 152 -32.97 21.22 2.73
N ASP A 153 -32.68 21.96 1.65
CA ASP A 153 -31.84 21.52 0.54
C ASP A 153 -30.37 21.91 0.80
N LEU A 154 -29.43 21.15 0.22
CA LEU A 154 -28.00 21.45 0.36
C LEU A 154 -27.53 22.44 -0.70
N ASP A 155 -26.90 23.54 -0.26
CA ASP A 155 -26.32 24.57 -1.11
C ASP A 155 -24.81 24.38 -1.33
N LEU A 156 -24.28 24.99 -2.40
CA LEU A 156 -22.85 24.89 -2.73
C LEU A 156 -22.14 26.22 -2.49
N PHE A 157 -21.01 26.18 -1.79
CA PHE A 157 -20.09 27.31 -1.67
C PHE A 157 -18.92 27.16 -2.63
N TRP A 158 -18.86 28.08 -3.59
CA TRP A 158 -17.86 28.15 -4.63
C TRP A 158 -16.81 29.20 -4.34
N ARG A 159 -15.55 28.89 -4.67
CA ARG A 159 -14.42 29.82 -4.59
C ARG A 159 -13.58 29.76 -5.84
N ASN A 160 -13.16 30.92 -6.36
CA ASN A 160 -12.22 30.98 -7.47
C ASN A 160 -10.78 31.11 -6.95
N ASP A 161 -9.93 30.14 -7.23
CA ASP A 161 -8.55 30.13 -6.72
C ASP A 161 -7.67 31.22 -7.34
N ARG A 162 -8.07 31.79 -8.48
CA ARG A 162 -7.31 32.81 -9.21
C ARG A 162 -7.79 34.21 -8.91
N THR A 163 -9.09 34.45 -8.87
CA THR A 163 -9.67 35.79 -8.60
C THR A 163 -9.98 36.00 -7.12
N HIS A 164 -10.01 34.92 -6.33
CA HIS A 164 -10.40 34.89 -4.92
C HIS A 164 -11.85 35.31 -4.66
N GLU A 165 -12.68 35.33 -5.71
CA GLU A 165 -14.13 35.51 -5.63
C GLU A 165 -14.79 34.31 -4.97
N ASN A 166 -15.93 34.57 -4.32
CA ASN A 166 -16.69 33.59 -3.58
C ASN A 166 -18.17 33.70 -3.96
N ALA A 167 -18.88 32.58 -4.06
CA ALA A 167 -20.31 32.58 -4.36
C ALA A 167 -21.02 31.41 -3.68
N PHE A 168 -22.23 31.66 -3.19
CA PHE A 168 -23.19 30.61 -2.89
C PHE A 168 -23.98 30.27 -4.15
N TRP A 169 -24.22 28.98 -4.34
CA TRP A 169 -25.26 28.48 -5.21
C TRP A 169 -26.38 27.99 -4.33
N GLN A 170 -27.46 28.77 -4.32
CA GLN A 170 -28.72 28.39 -3.71
C GLN A 170 -29.35 27.30 -4.57
N MET A 171 -29.57 26.15 -3.96
CA MET A 171 -30.09 24.96 -4.62
C MET A 171 -31.58 24.80 -4.31
N ASN A 172 -32.28 24.10 -5.19
CA ASN A 172 -33.63 23.60 -4.96
C ASN A 172 -33.63 22.16 -5.46
N GLY A 173 -33.51 21.22 -4.53
CA GLY A 173 -33.03 19.87 -4.82
C GLY A 173 -31.69 19.87 -5.58
N THR A 174 -31.60 19.05 -6.63
CA THR A 174 -30.41 19.00 -7.51
C THR A 174 -30.37 20.10 -8.58
N THR A 175 -31.19 21.14 -8.47
CA THR A 175 -31.30 22.23 -9.45
C THR A 175 -30.78 23.55 -8.89
N LEU A 176 -30.03 24.30 -9.70
CA LEU A 176 -29.53 25.61 -9.31
C LEU A 176 -30.65 26.65 -9.40
N GLU A 177 -31.08 27.21 -8.27
CA GLU A 177 -32.05 28.29 -8.23
C GLU A 177 -31.36 29.65 -8.50
N ARG A 178 -30.27 29.92 -7.76
CA ARG A 178 -29.61 31.22 -7.82
C ARG A 178 -28.12 31.16 -7.47
N SER A 179 -27.31 31.99 -8.13
CA SER A 179 -25.94 32.25 -7.71
C SER A 179 -25.83 33.61 -7.01
N ILE A 180 -25.20 33.65 -5.84
CA ILE A 180 -25.07 34.83 -4.98
C ILE A 180 -23.59 35.05 -4.69
N TYR A 181 -23.01 36.12 -5.23
CA TYR A 181 -21.61 36.48 -4.98
C TYR A 181 -21.47 37.19 -3.63
N ILE A 182 -20.46 36.80 -2.86
CA ILE A 182 -20.07 37.47 -1.62
C ILE A 182 -18.64 38.01 -1.74
N ASP A 183 -18.17 38.68 -0.68
CA ASP A 183 -16.85 39.31 -0.64
C ASP A 183 -15.73 38.36 -1.09
N SER A 184 -14.89 38.84 -2.01
CA SER A 184 -13.62 38.19 -2.37
C SER A 184 -12.59 38.36 -1.27
N VAL A 185 -11.77 37.35 -1.00
CA VAL A 185 -10.73 37.42 0.05
C VAL A 185 -9.44 36.73 -0.38
N ALA A 186 -8.36 37.50 -0.58
CA ALA A 186 -7.06 36.98 -1.00
C ALA A 186 -6.16 36.61 0.20
N GLY A 187 -5.40 35.52 0.10
CA GLY A 187 -4.49 35.07 1.16
C GLY A 187 -5.16 34.41 2.36
N TRP A 188 -6.45 34.10 2.25
CA TRP A 188 -7.21 33.33 3.23
C TRP A 188 -7.73 32.03 2.59
N THR A 189 -7.71 30.97 3.40
CA THR A 189 -8.23 29.65 3.08
C THR A 189 -9.51 29.43 3.87
N LEU A 190 -10.53 28.84 3.24
CA LEU A 190 -11.72 28.38 3.94
C LEU A 190 -11.37 27.07 4.65
N GLU A 191 -11.57 27.01 5.95
CA GLU A 191 -11.29 25.83 6.78
C GLU A 191 -12.54 24.97 7.03
N GLY A 192 -13.73 25.54 6.77
CA GLY A 192 -15.01 24.87 6.86
C GLY A 192 -16.12 25.83 7.29
N SER A 193 -17.25 25.25 7.68
CA SER A 193 -18.43 25.97 8.13
C SER A 193 -19.01 25.37 9.41
N GLY A 194 -19.77 26.17 10.16
CA GLY A 194 -20.40 25.76 11.40
C GLY A 194 -21.22 26.86 12.04
N ASP A 195 -22.13 26.52 12.95
CA ASP A 195 -22.87 27.50 13.75
C ASP A 195 -21.98 28.02 14.90
N PHE A 196 -21.15 29.02 14.64
CA PHE A 196 -20.20 29.55 15.64
C PHE A 196 -20.84 30.54 16.63
N ASN A 197 -22.10 30.91 16.42
CA ASN A 197 -22.76 31.99 17.17
C ASN A 197 -24.05 31.55 17.90
N GLY A 198 -24.54 30.33 17.62
CA GLY A 198 -25.70 29.70 18.23
C GLY A 198 -27.04 30.07 17.59
N ASP A 199 -27.04 30.67 16.41
CA ASP A 199 -28.26 31.08 15.69
C ASP A 199 -28.84 29.99 14.78
N ARG A 200 -28.18 28.82 14.72
CA ARG A 200 -28.52 27.65 13.90
C ARG A 200 -28.32 27.84 12.41
N GLN A 201 -27.57 28.86 12.00
CA GLN A 201 -27.13 29.08 10.63
C GLN A 201 -25.65 28.75 10.49
N PHE A 202 -25.27 28.18 9.35
CA PHE A 202 -23.87 27.90 9.05
C PHE A 202 -23.11 29.20 8.74
N ASP A 203 -22.11 29.48 9.55
CA ASP A 203 -21.13 30.54 9.36
C ASP A 203 -19.84 29.97 8.72
N LEU A 204 -19.02 30.81 8.08
CA LEU A 204 -17.77 30.38 7.44
C LEU A 204 -16.54 30.64 8.31
N LEU A 205 -15.63 29.66 8.41
CA LEU A 205 -14.35 29.79 9.10
C LEU A 205 -13.20 29.97 8.11
N TRP A 206 -12.45 31.06 8.26
CA TRP A 206 -11.31 31.39 7.40
C TRP A 206 -10.01 31.42 8.19
N ARG A 207 -8.91 30.98 7.58
CA ARG A 207 -7.56 31.12 8.12
C ARG A 207 -6.64 31.84 7.15
N ASN A 208 -5.89 32.81 7.67
CA ASN A 208 -4.94 33.58 6.88
C ASN A 208 -3.63 32.79 6.69
N GLY A 209 -3.23 32.57 5.44
CA GLY A 209 -2.06 31.74 5.11
C GLY A 209 -0.71 32.35 5.49
N GLN A 210 -0.63 33.64 5.84
CA GLN A 210 0.62 34.31 6.20
C GLN A 210 0.76 34.56 7.70
N SER A 211 -0.33 34.94 8.36
CA SER A 211 -0.34 35.28 9.79
C SER A 211 -0.88 34.17 10.69
N GLY A 212 -1.56 33.17 10.14
CA GLY A 212 -2.28 32.15 10.91
C GLY A 212 -3.55 32.66 11.59
N GLN A 213 -3.93 33.94 11.40
CA GLN A 213 -5.14 34.52 11.99
C GLN A 213 -6.39 33.78 11.52
N VAL A 214 -7.31 33.53 12.44
CA VAL A 214 -8.61 32.91 12.16
C VAL A 214 -9.71 33.97 12.21
N GLN A 215 -10.63 33.92 11.24
CA GLN A 215 -11.74 34.85 11.10
C GLN A 215 -13.03 34.09 10.78
N ILE A 216 -14.10 34.40 11.51
CA ILE A 216 -15.44 33.87 11.27
C ILE A 216 -16.23 34.90 10.45
N TRP A 217 -16.84 34.46 9.36
CA TRP A 217 -17.80 35.25 8.58
C TRP A 217 -19.19 34.74 8.92
N GLN A 218 -19.95 35.57 9.62
CA GLN A 218 -21.32 35.25 9.96
C GLN A 218 -22.19 35.38 8.72
N ILE A 219 -23.00 34.37 8.46
CA ILE A 219 -23.88 34.32 7.29
C ILE A 219 -25.32 34.49 7.76
N ASN A 220 -26.07 35.37 7.10
CA ASN A 220 -27.50 35.50 7.29
C ASN A 220 -28.18 35.59 5.92
N GLY A 221 -28.93 34.54 5.57
CA GLY A 221 -29.58 34.40 4.27
C GLY A 221 -28.58 34.48 3.11
N MET A 222 -27.52 33.65 3.17
CA MET A 222 -26.42 33.60 2.19
C MET A 222 -25.66 34.92 1.97
N SER A 223 -25.77 35.86 2.91
CA SER A 223 -25.07 37.14 2.89
C SER A 223 -24.18 37.28 4.11
N VAL A 224 -22.99 37.86 3.94
CA VAL A 224 -22.08 38.11 5.07
C VAL A 224 -22.63 39.24 5.93
N SER A 225 -23.08 38.91 7.14
CA SER A 225 -23.65 39.87 8.09
C SER A 225 -22.57 40.52 8.96
N LYS A 226 -21.51 39.78 9.29
CA LYS A 226 -20.39 40.25 10.13
C LYS A 226 -19.13 39.43 9.89
N LYS A 227 -17.95 40.06 10.06
CA LYS A 227 -16.65 39.38 10.11
C LYS A 227 -16.01 39.58 11.47
N SER A 228 -15.61 38.49 12.13
CA SER A 228 -15.06 38.52 13.49
C SER A 228 -13.71 37.82 13.51
N ASN A 229 -12.65 38.58 13.82
CA ASN A 229 -11.32 37.99 14.04
C ASN A 229 -11.30 37.30 15.40
N LEU A 230 -10.87 36.04 15.44
CA LEU A 230 -10.52 35.39 16.68
C LEU A 230 -9.18 35.94 17.16
N SER A 231 -9.04 36.11 18.48
CA SER A 231 -7.80 36.66 19.07
C SER A 231 -6.62 35.68 19.05
N ILE A 232 -6.77 34.55 18.37
CA ILE A 232 -5.78 33.48 18.34
C ILE A 232 -5.31 33.27 16.91
N ALA A 233 -3.99 33.30 16.76
CA ALA A 233 -3.26 32.86 15.58
C ALA A 233 -2.30 31.78 16.06
N PRO A 234 -2.75 30.52 16.20
CA PRO A 234 -1.81 29.46 16.53
C PRO A 234 -0.80 29.40 15.39
N ASP A 235 0.48 29.22 15.75
CA ASP A 235 1.53 29.11 14.74
C ASP A 235 1.23 27.95 13.77
N PHE A 236 1.96 27.92 12.65
CA PHE A 236 1.75 26.93 11.60
C PHE A 236 2.09 25.49 12.01
N SER A 237 2.50 25.23 13.26
CA SER A 237 2.60 23.87 13.78
C SER A 237 1.25 23.30 14.20
N TRP A 238 0.16 24.07 14.16
CA TRP A 238 -1.19 23.62 14.49
C TRP A 238 -2.12 23.66 13.28
N ASP A 239 -2.80 22.54 13.05
CA ASP A 239 -3.77 22.33 11.97
C ASP A 239 -5.19 22.23 12.54
N ILE A 240 -6.16 22.80 11.83
CA ILE A 240 -7.59 22.58 12.11
C ILE A 240 -7.96 21.20 11.57
N LYS A 241 -8.58 20.36 12.41
CA LYS A 241 -8.94 18.97 12.06
C LYS A 241 -10.43 18.70 12.10
N GLY A 242 -11.23 19.59 12.68
CA GLY A 242 -12.67 19.41 12.69
C GLY A 242 -13.41 20.58 13.32
N LEU A 243 -14.67 20.71 12.94
CA LEU A 243 -15.62 21.71 13.44
C LEU A 243 -16.84 20.95 13.96
N SER A 244 -17.14 21.08 15.26
CA SER A 244 -18.30 20.44 15.89
C SER A 244 -18.53 21.03 17.28
N ASP A 245 -19.71 20.86 17.85
CA ASP A 245 -20.01 21.24 19.24
C ASP A 245 -19.45 20.17 20.21
N TYR A 246 -18.17 20.29 20.56
CA TYR A 246 -17.47 19.29 21.38
C TYR A 246 -17.81 19.41 22.87
N ASN A 247 -18.15 20.62 23.33
CA ASN A 247 -18.50 20.88 24.73
C ASN A 247 -20.01 20.85 25.02
N GLN A 248 -20.84 20.67 23.98
CA GLN A 248 -22.31 20.65 24.04
C GLN A 248 -22.92 21.98 24.53
N ASP A 249 -22.30 23.10 24.21
CA ASP A 249 -22.80 24.43 24.57
C ASP A 249 -23.74 25.04 23.52
N GLY A 250 -23.97 24.33 22.41
CA GLY A 250 -24.85 24.75 21.32
C GLY A 250 -24.16 25.61 20.27
N THR A 251 -22.85 25.77 20.35
CA THR A 251 -22.02 26.47 19.36
C THR A 251 -20.94 25.55 18.81
N THR A 252 -20.50 25.82 17.58
CA THR A 252 -19.46 25.04 16.91
C THR A 252 -18.09 25.41 17.46
N ASP A 253 -17.35 24.41 17.91
CA ASP A 253 -15.98 24.51 18.39
C ASP A 253 -14.97 24.12 17.30
N ILE A 254 -13.70 24.47 17.50
CA ILE A 254 -12.60 24.14 16.56
C ILE A 254 -11.67 23.11 17.19
N LEU A 255 -11.50 21.96 16.55
CA LEU A 255 -10.50 20.95 16.92
C LEU A 255 -9.16 21.25 16.26
N TRP A 256 -8.11 21.33 17.08
CA TRP A 256 -6.75 21.60 16.66
C TRP A 256 -5.82 20.43 16.95
N GLN A 257 -4.82 20.26 16.09
CA GLN A 257 -3.78 19.25 16.23
C GLN A 257 -2.41 19.82 15.90
N GLN A 258 -1.42 19.57 16.75
CA GLN A 258 -0.05 19.97 16.52
C GLN A 258 0.66 18.95 15.63
N SER A 259 1.18 19.37 14.48
CA SER A 259 1.77 18.50 13.46
C SER A 259 3.05 17.79 13.93
N THR A 260 3.79 18.37 14.89
CA THR A 260 5.07 17.80 15.37
C THR A 260 4.92 16.82 16.53
N THR A 261 3.96 17.05 17.43
CA THR A 261 3.80 16.25 18.65
C THR A 261 2.57 15.35 18.59
N GLY A 262 1.63 15.62 17.68
CA GLY A 262 0.32 14.99 17.67
C GLY A 262 -0.54 15.42 18.86
N ALA A 263 -0.19 16.47 19.62
CA ALA A 263 -1.04 16.99 20.66
C ALA A 263 -2.35 17.52 20.03
N ALA A 264 -3.50 17.21 20.62
CA ALA A 264 -4.77 17.76 20.19
C ALA A 264 -5.53 18.41 21.34
N GLY A 265 -6.31 19.41 20.97
CA GLY A 265 -7.22 20.11 21.87
C GLY A 265 -8.29 20.80 21.05
N TYR A 266 -9.47 20.96 21.63
CA TYR A 266 -10.51 21.76 21.01
C TYR A 266 -10.57 23.13 21.66
N TRP A 267 -11.02 24.11 20.89
CA TRP A 267 -11.22 25.48 21.31
C TRP A 267 -12.71 25.72 21.37
N GLY A 268 -13.20 25.87 22.61
CA GLY A 268 -14.58 26.25 22.88
C GLY A 268 -14.87 27.62 22.29
N ILE A 269 -15.90 27.77 21.47
CA ILE A 269 -16.35 29.07 20.99
C ILE A 269 -17.74 29.31 21.55
N ASN A 270 -17.88 30.29 22.44
CA ASN A 270 -19.18 30.70 22.92
C ASN A 270 -19.44 32.15 22.49
N GLN A 271 -20.44 32.37 21.65
CA GLN A 271 -20.80 33.71 21.14
C GLN A 271 -19.57 34.48 20.58
N LEU A 272 -18.76 33.80 19.76
CA LEU A 272 -17.51 34.31 19.17
C LEU A 272 -16.40 34.65 20.20
N GLN A 273 -16.56 34.27 21.46
CA GLN A 273 -15.54 34.39 22.50
C GLN A 273 -14.89 33.04 22.75
N PHE A 274 -13.56 33.06 22.77
CA PHE A 274 -12.76 31.88 23.06
C PHE A 274 -12.91 31.44 24.52
N GLN A 275 -13.13 30.16 24.72
CA GLN A 275 -13.02 29.49 26.01
C GLN A 275 -11.80 28.57 26.04
N THR A 276 -11.21 28.43 27.23
CA THR A 276 -9.94 27.77 27.52
C THR A 276 -9.73 26.47 26.72
N VAL A 277 -8.50 26.26 26.21
CA VAL A 277 -8.09 24.99 25.62
C VAL A 277 -8.21 23.90 26.67
N THR A 278 -9.10 22.94 26.46
CA THR A 278 -9.02 21.68 27.19
C THR A 278 -8.05 20.81 26.41
N LEU A 279 -6.85 20.61 26.98
CA LEU A 279 -5.98 19.54 26.50
C LEU A 279 -6.72 18.24 26.77
N LEU A 280 -7.13 17.58 25.70
CA LEU A 280 -7.64 16.24 25.80
C LEU A 280 -6.44 15.36 26.10
N ASP A 281 -6.27 14.96 27.36
CA ASP A 281 -5.39 13.85 27.71
C ASP A 281 -6.08 12.58 27.23
N PHE A 282 -5.92 12.29 25.94
CA PHE A 282 -6.27 11.00 25.41
C PHE A 282 -5.25 10.01 25.97
N GLY A 283 -5.50 9.49 27.18
CA GLY A 283 -4.67 8.46 27.78
C GLY A 283 -4.29 7.40 26.75
N ASN A 284 -3.00 7.37 26.38
CA ASN A 284 -2.38 6.49 25.38
C ASN A 284 -2.81 6.60 23.91
N PHE A 285 -3.56 7.61 23.47
CA PHE A 285 -3.73 7.87 22.04
C PHE A 285 -2.70 8.90 21.58
N ARG A 286 -1.81 8.47 20.68
CA ARG A 286 -0.99 9.39 19.89
C ARG A 286 -1.64 9.54 18.53
N ILE A 287 -1.88 10.77 18.14
CA ILE A 287 -2.07 11.10 16.74
C ILE A 287 -0.79 10.72 16.02
N GLN A 288 -0.91 9.77 15.09
CA GLN A 288 0.04 9.61 14.02
C GLN A 288 -0.71 10.02 12.76
N SER A 289 -0.14 10.97 12.01
CA SER A 289 -0.45 11.03 10.59
C SER A 289 -0.25 9.62 10.03
N PHE A 290 -1.12 9.17 9.12
CA PHE A 290 -0.72 8.09 8.22
C PHE A 290 0.28 8.63 7.18
N GLU A 291 1.31 9.35 7.64
CA GLU A 291 2.61 9.23 7.03
C GLU A 291 3.17 7.94 7.59
N GLN A 292 2.96 6.85 6.86
CA GLN A 292 3.99 5.84 6.85
C GLN A 292 5.28 6.61 6.58
N SER A 293 6.16 6.69 7.59
CA SER A 293 7.49 7.25 7.44
C SER A 293 8.21 6.35 6.45
N TYR A 294 7.92 6.53 5.17
CA TYR A 294 8.82 6.12 4.13
C TYR A 294 10.05 6.98 4.41
N ALA A 295 11.15 6.33 4.79
CA ALA A 295 12.42 6.83 4.33
C ALA A 295 12.20 7.24 2.85
N PRO A 296 12.60 8.46 2.44
CA PRO A 296 12.35 8.91 1.07
C PRO A 296 12.70 7.76 0.14
N SER A 297 11.75 7.31 -0.71
CA SER A 297 11.94 6.13 -1.56
C SER A 297 13.34 6.22 -2.16
N PRO A 298 14.23 5.24 -1.91
CA PRO A 298 15.64 5.41 -2.17
C PRO A 298 15.82 5.85 -3.62
N SER A 299 16.48 6.99 -3.80
CA SER A 299 16.72 7.54 -5.14
C SER A 299 17.54 6.52 -5.93
N TYR A 300 17.03 6.10 -7.07
CA TYR A 300 17.68 5.10 -7.90
C TYR A 300 19.12 5.54 -8.26
N SER A 301 20.09 4.71 -7.92
CA SER A 301 21.49 4.89 -8.27
C SER A 301 21.86 4.03 -9.47
N ALA A 302 22.73 4.55 -10.35
CA ALA A 302 23.26 3.77 -11.46
C ALA A 302 24.26 2.68 -11.03
N SER A 303 24.74 2.74 -9.77
CA SER A 303 25.68 1.78 -9.22
C SER A 303 24.99 0.68 -8.41
N PHE A 304 24.01 1.05 -7.59
CA PHE A 304 23.44 0.18 -6.55
C PHE A 304 21.90 0.08 -6.58
N GLY A 305 21.26 0.63 -7.62
CA GLY A 305 19.80 0.61 -7.76
C GLY A 305 19.11 1.28 -6.58
N TYR A 306 18.19 0.56 -5.95
CA TYR A 306 17.43 1.03 -4.78
C TYR A 306 18.14 0.78 -3.45
N GLY A 307 19.37 0.24 -3.46
CA GLY A 307 20.17 0.05 -2.25
C GLY A 307 19.96 -1.30 -1.58
N LEU A 308 20.41 -1.41 -0.34
CA LEU A 308 20.44 -2.64 0.45
C LEU A 308 19.05 -2.98 1.00
N VAL A 309 18.54 -4.17 0.72
CA VAL A 309 17.21 -4.59 1.18
C VAL A 309 17.09 -4.49 2.70
N ASN A 310 15.98 -3.95 3.19
CA ASN A 310 15.59 -4.00 4.60
C ASN A 310 14.34 -4.87 4.75
N ALA A 311 14.50 -6.09 5.23
CA ALA A 311 13.41 -7.04 5.34
C ALA A 311 12.37 -6.64 6.39
N ALA A 312 12.80 -6.02 7.49
CA ALA A 312 11.89 -5.49 8.50
C ALA A 312 10.94 -4.45 7.90
N ILE A 313 11.46 -3.51 7.09
CA ILE A 313 10.64 -2.53 6.36
C ILE A 313 9.80 -3.24 5.29
N ALA A 314 10.38 -4.13 4.49
CA ALA A 314 9.66 -4.81 3.41
C ALA A 314 8.47 -5.61 3.95
N VAL A 315 8.66 -6.40 5.01
CA VAL A 315 7.60 -7.20 5.63
C VAL A 315 6.61 -6.32 6.38
N ALA A 316 7.06 -5.30 7.11
CA ALA A 316 6.16 -4.35 7.76
C ALA A 316 5.24 -3.66 6.73
N THR A 317 5.78 -3.22 5.59
CA THR A 317 5.00 -2.66 4.48
C THR A 317 4.08 -3.69 3.84
N ALA A 318 4.52 -4.94 3.68
CA ALA A 318 3.70 -6.04 3.17
C ALA A 318 2.44 -6.27 4.02
N VAL A 319 2.57 -6.20 5.36
CA VAL A 319 1.45 -6.37 6.29
C VAL A 319 0.82 -5.05 6.75
N LYS A 320 1.26 -3.91 6.19
CA LYS A 320 0.82 -2.55 6.55
C LYS A 320 0.92 -2.26 8.07
N GLN A 321 1.99 -2.72 8.71
CA GLN A 321 2.25 -2.49 10.14
C GLN A 321 3.44 -1.54 10.34
N ALA A 322 3.55 -0.99 11.55
CA ALA A 322 4.69 -0.16 11.93
C ALA A 322 6.02 -0.93 11.81
N PRO A 323 7.14 -0.21 11.52
CA PRO A 323 8.48 -0.80 11.46
C PRO A 323 8.81 -1.64 12.68
N MET A 324 9.49 -2.76 12.45
CA MET A 324 9.79 -3.73 13.50
C MET A 324 10.92 -3.23 14.41
N THR A 325 10.84 -3.54 15.69
CA THR A 325 11.86 -3.19 16.69
C THR A 325 13.13 -3.99 16.44
N SER A 326 14.30 -3.34 16.51
CA SER A 326 15.58 -4.00 16.26
C SER A 326 15.81 -5.20 17.19
N VAL A 327 16.31 -6.29 16.60
CA VAL A 327 16.65 -7.54 17.30
C VAL A 327 18.05 -7.94 16.86
N PRO A 328 19.05 -7.95 17.76
CA PRO A 328 20.40 -8.32 17.39
C PRO A 328 20.51 -9.82 17.09
N ALA A 329 21.24 -10.18 16.03
CA ALA A 329 21.60 -11.56 15.72
C ALA A 329 23.11 -11.81 15.65
N THR A 330 23.47 -13.10 15.66
CA THR A 330 24.87 -13.57 15.63
C THR A 330 25.47 -13.61 14.22
N SER A 331 24.64 -13.76 13.18
CA SER A 331 25.09 -13.73 11.79
C SER A 331 24.99 -12.33 11.20
N TRP A 332 26.13 -11.78 10.78
CA TRP A 332 26.21 -10.42 10.25
C TRP A 332 25.33 -10.21 9.00
N SER A 333 25.19 -11.23 8.16
CA SER A 333 24.46 -11.11 6.90
C SER A 333 22.95 -11.11 7.09
N ILE A 334 22.46 -11.87 8.08
CA ILE A 334 21.06 -11.90 8.50
C ILE A 334 20.69 -10.61 9.26
N ASP A 335 21.58 -10.15 10.15
CA ASP A 335 21.41 -8.90 10.91
C ASP A 335 21.42 -7.66 10.00
N MET A 336 22.31 -7.64 8.99
CA MET A 336 22.43 -6.54 8.02
C MET A 336 21.12 -6.23 7.27
N LEU A 337 20.29 -7.25 7.05
CA LEU A 337 19.01 -7.13 6.35
C LEU A 337 17.81 -6.96 7.30
N ASN A 338 18.03 -6.88 8.62
CA ASN A 338 16.99 -6.83 9.64
C ASN A 338 16.00 -8.02 9.56
N ILE A 339 16.53 -9.22 9.31
CA ILE A 339 15.75 -10.46 9.30
C ILE A 339 15.27 -10.89 10.71
N PRO A 340 16.08 -10.79 11.79
CA PRO A 340 15.66 -11.27 13.12
C PRO A 340 14.41 -10.56 13.64
N GLU A 341 14.23 -9.29 13.28
CA GLU A 341 13.04 -8.50 13.55
C GLU A 341 11.78 -9.09 12.92
N VAL A 342 11.91 -9.61 11.69
CA VAL A 342 10.85 -10.30 10.97
C VAL A 342 10.50 -11.63 11.64
N TRP A 343 11.52 -12.39 12.05
CA TRP A 343 11.32 -13.64 12.78
C TRP A 343 10.65 -13.43 14.14
N ALA A 344 10.97 -12.34 14.85
CA ALA A 344 10.33 -12.00 16.12
C ALA A 344 8.82 -11.74 15.99
N ARG A 345 8.34 -11.44 14.77
CA ARG A 345 6.91 -11.32 14.43
C ARG A 345 6.27 -12.65 13.98
N GLY A 346 7.03 -13.75 13.95
CA GLY A 346 6.54 -15.07 13.56
C GLY A 346 6.53 -15.33 12.04
N TYR A 347 7.02 -14.39 11.22
CA TYR A 347 7.14 -14.59 9.78
C TYR A 347 8.45 -15.31 9.47
N THR A 348 8.32 -16.51 8.89
CA THR A 348 9.45 -17.45 8.76
C THR A 348 9.53 -18.08 7.36
N GLY A 349 8.66 -17.67 6.43
CA GLY A 349 8.53 -18.26 5.11
C GLY A 349 7.62 -19.50 5.08
N GLN A 350 6.99 -19.84 6.20
CA GLN A 350 6.08 -20.97 6.30
C GLN A 350 4.98 -20.90 5.22
N GLY A 351 4.73 -22.04 4.57
CA GLY A 351 3.70 -22.17 3.52
C GLY A 351 4.11 -21.64 2.15
N ILE A 352 5.35 -21.15 1.99
CA ILE A 352 5.86 -20.65 0.71
C ILE A 352 6.80 -21.68 0.07
N ALA A 353 6.47 -22.08 -1.15
CA ALA A 353 7.37 -22.87 -2.00
C ALA A 353 8.28 -21.94 -2.83
N ILE A 354 9.58 -22.23 -2.82
CA ILE A 354 10.63 -21.48 -3.52
C ILE A 354 11.36 -22.45 -4.45
N ALA A 355 11.24 -22.25 -5.75
CA ALA A 355 12.02 -23.02 -6.72
C ALA A 355 13.45 -22.53 -6.78
N VAL A 356 14.40 -23.47 -6.75
CA VAL A 356 15.83 -23.19 -6.91
C VAL A 356 16.28 -23.82 -8.22
N ILE A 357 16.38 -23.00 -9.26
CA ILE A 357 16.87 -23.43 -10.57
C ILE A 357 18.39 -23.31 -10.56
N ASP A 358 19.07 -24.43 -10.34
CA ASP A 358 20.53 -24.48 -10.13
C ASP A 358 21.11 -25.87 -10.48
N SER A 359 22.12 -26.30 -9.73
CA SER A 359 22.89 -27.52 -9.93
C SER A 359 22.37 -28.75 -9.21
N GLY A 360 21.15 -28.69 -8.69
CA GLY A 360 20.59 -29.68 -7.78
C GLY A 360 20.85 -29.33 -6.31
N ILE A 361 20.23 -30.06 -5.41
CA ILE A 361 20.30 -29.82 -3.96
C ILE A 361 20.61 -31.13 -3.27
N ASP A 362 21.52 -31.12 -2.30
CA ASP A 362 21.65 -32.22 -1.33
C ASP A 362 20.43 -32.23 -0.40
N ILE A 363 19.36 -32.88 -0.83
CA ILE A 363 18.10 -32.99 -0.08
C ILE A 363 18.24 -33.81 1.21
N THR A 364 19.36 -34.51 1.39
CA THR A 364 19.64 -35.32 2.58
C THR A 364 20.39 -34.55 3.66
N HIS A 365 20.89 -33.35 3.34
CA HIS A 365 21.59 -32.47 4.27
C HIS A 365 20.73 -32.22 5.51
N SER A 366 21.27 -32.43 6.71
CA SER A 366 20.53 -32.38 7.97
C SER A 366 19.84 -31.05 8.20
N ASP A 367 20.43 -29.99 7.66
CA ASP A 367 19.94 -28.61 7.75
C ASP A 367 18.95 -28.19 6.66
N LEU A 368 18.76 -29.00 5.63
CA LEU A 368 17.85 -28.70 4.51
C LEU A 368 16.69 -29.70 4.40
N LYS A 369 16.88 -30.95 4.80
CA LYS A 369 15.94 -32.06 4.57
C LYS A 369 14.51 -31.79 5.04
N SER A 370 14.33 -31.03 6.13
CA SER A 370 13.00 -30.69 6.65
C SER A 370 12.26 -29.66 5.79
N ASN A 371 13.00 -28.92 4.96
CA ASN A 371 12.53 -27.83 4.14
C ASN A 371 12.51 -28.17 2.65
N ILE A 372 12.67 -29.43 2.26
CA ILE A 372 12.51 -29.85 0.88
C ILE A 372 11.02 -29.93 0.54
N TRP A 373 10.63 -29.34 -0.59
CA TRP A 373 9.30 -29.42 -1.16
C TRP A 373 9.01 -30.84 -1.61
N THR A 374 7.77 -31.27 -1.43
CA THR A 374 7.29 -32.57 -1.90
C THR A 374 6.10 -32.33 -2.82
N ASN A 375 6.13 -32.91 -4.02
CA ASN A 375 5.01 -32.84 -4.95
C ASN A 375 3.81 -33.56 -4.34
N PRO A 376 2.70 -32.86 -4.00
CA PRO A 376 1.53 -33.51 -3.43
C PRO A 376 0.77 -34.39 -4.44
N GLY A 377 1.10 -34.29 -5.73
CA GLY A 377 0.50 -35.07 -6.80
C GLY A 377 1.14 -36.44 -7.02
N GLU A 378 2.32 -36.70 -6.45
CA GLU A 378 3.12 -37.90 -6.73
C GLU A 378 3.06 -38.96 -5.63
N ILE A 379 3.03 -40.23 -6.04
CA ILE A 379 3.26 -41.39 -5.16
C ILE A 379 4.72 -41.83 -5.34
N PRO A 380 5.58 -41.72 -4.31
CA PRO A 380 7.01 -41.92 -4.49
C PRO A 380 7.42 -43.29 -5.02
N ASN A 381 8.21 -43.31 -6.09
CA ASN A 381 8.92 -44.46 -6.65
C ASN A 381 7.98 -45.54 -7.24
N ASN A 382 6.84 -45.14 -7.81
CA ASN A 382 5.93 -46.06 -8.48
C ASN A 382 6.21 -46.19 -9.99
N GLY A 383 7.09 -45.35 -10.56
CA GLY A 383 7.43 -45.33 -11.98
C GLY A 383 6.36 -44.71 -12.87
N ILE A 384 5.42 -43.94 -12.29
CA ILE A 384 4.26 -43.35 -12.95
C ILE A 384 4.32 -41.83 -12.74
N ASP A 385 3.85 -41.09 -13.75
CA ASP A 385 3.55 -39.65 -13.64
C ASP A 385 2.10 -39.56 -13.14
N ASP A 386 1.93 -39.46 -11.82
CA ASP A 386 0.64 -39.62 -11.15
C ASP A 386 -0.25 -38.39 -11.31
N ASP A 387 0.37 -37.20 -11.31
CA ASP A 387 -0.30 -35.91 -11.49
C ASP A 387 -0.45 -35.50 -12.97
N ARG A 388 0.17 -36.26 -13.88
CA ARG A 388 0.15 -36.08 -15.34
C ARG A 388 0.76 -34.75 -15.78
N ASN A 389 1.73 -34.26 -15.03
CA ASN A 389 2.46 -33.04 -15.35
C ASN A 389 3.57 -33.25 -16.40
N GLY A 390 3.82 -34.51 -16.80
CA GLY A 390 4.83 -34.92 -17.77
C GLY A 390 6.16 -35.36 -17.18
N PHE A 391 6.25 -35.51 -15.86
CA PHE A 391 7.49 -35.77 -15.12
C PHE A 391 7.32 -36.96 -14.14
N ILE A 392 7.78 -38.13 -14.56
CA ILE A 392 7.63 -39.38 -13.79
C ILE A 392 8.38 -39.32 -12.46
N ASP A 393 7.71 -39.58 -11.33
CA ASP A 393 8.29 -39.63 -9.99
C ASP A 393 9.05 -38.34 -9.60
N ASP A 394 8.56 -37.16 -9.97
CA ASP A 394 9.16 -35.86 -9.64
C ASP A 394 8.90 -35.39 -8.19
N VAL A 395 8.94 -36.35 -7.26
CA VAL A 395 8.56 -36.24 -5.84
C VAL A 395 9.14 -35.03 -5.13
N ASN A 396 10.39 -34.64 -5.42
CA ASN A 396 11.05 -33.50 -4.79
C ASN A 396 11.50 -32.44 -5.81
N GLY A 397 11.02 -32.52 -7.06
CA GLY A 397 11.45 -31.68 -8.17
C GLY A 397 12.05 -32.50 -9.31
N TRP A 398 12.68 -31.80 -10.26
CA TRP A 398 13.07 -32.39 -11.54
C TRP A 398 14.47 -32.01 -12.00
N ASN A 399 15.13 -32.93 -12.69
CA ASN A 399 16.38 -32.69 -13.40
C ASN A 399 16.12 -32.53 -14.89
N PHE A 400 16.07 -31.28 -15.35
CA PHE A 400 15.89 -30.92 -16.75
C PHE A 400 17.11 -31.25 -17.61
N SER A 401 18.30 -31.37 -17.02
CA SER A 401 19.51 -31.73 -17.76
C SER A 401 19.53 -33.18 -18.21
N LEU A 402 19.08 -34.09 -17.34
CA LEU A 402 19.06 -35.53 -17.61
C LEU A 402 17.66 -36.07 -17.91
N ASN A 403 16.64 -35.21 -17.82
CA ASN A 403 15.23 -35.53 -17.99
C ASN A 403 14.80 -36.72 -17.12
N ASN A 404 15.09 -36.63 -15.82
CA ASN A 404 14.73 -37.60 -14.80
C ASN A 404 14.51 -36.91 -13.44
N ASN A 405 14.18 -37.69 -12.41
CA ASN A 405 13.98 -37.22 -11.04
C ASN A 405 15.26 -37.17 -10.18
N ASP A 406 16.46 -37.35 -10.77
CA ASP A 406 17.72 -37.26 -10.03
C ASP A 406 18.14 -35.80 -9.83
N ILE A 407 17.65 -35.21 -8.74
CA ILE A 407 17.96 -33.83 -8.33
C ILE A 407 19.27 -33.71 -7.53
N SER A 408 20.09 -34.77 -7.48
CA SER A 408 21.36 -34.75 -6.76
C SER A 408 22.26 -33.63 -7.26
N PRO A 409 23.00 -32.95 -6.36
CA PRO A 409 23.82 -31.81 -6.74
C PRO A 409 24.98 -32.25 -7.63
N SER A 410 25.11 -31.65 -8.81
CA SER A 410 26.30 -31.82 -9.65
C SER A 410 27.46 -30.92 -9.27
N SER A 411 27.20 -29.92 -8.43
CA SER A 411 28.18 -29.03 -7.82
C SER A 411 27.66 -28.61 -6.44
N ALA A 412 28.53 -28.05 -5.59
CA ALA A 412 28.09 -27.55 -4.30
C ALA A 412 27.18 -26.31 -4.37
N HIS A 413 27.08 -25.65 -5.52
CA HIS A 413 26.46 -24.34 -5.68
C HIS A 413 24.95 -24.33 -5.32
N GLY A 414 24.17 -25.30 -5.80
CA GLY A 414 22.72 -25.31 -5.54
C GLY A 414 22.39 -25.57 -4.07
N THR A 415 23.16 -26.43 -3.41
CA THR A 415 23.09 -26.63 -1.96
C THR A 415 23.49 -25.35 -1.20
N ALA A 416 24.53 -24.64 -1.64
CA ALA A 416 24.98 -23.39 -1.04
C ALA A 416 23.94 -22.26 -1.16
N VAL A 417 23.31 -22.11 -2.33
CA VAL A 417 22.20 -21.17 -2.55
C VAL A 417 21.02 -21.53 -1.64
N SER A 418 20.68 -22.81 -1.54
CA SER A 418 19.56 -23.30 -0.74
C SER A 418 19.72 -23.07 0.76
N GLY A 419 20.94 -23.21 1.28
CA GLY A 419 21.27 -22.90 2.68
C GLY A 419 20.95 -21.46 3.05
N VAL A 420 21.32 -20.50 2.20
CA VAL A 420 21.03 -19.08 2.42
C VAL A 420 19.52 -18.82 2.44
N ILE A 421 18.74 -19.47 1.57
CA ILE A 421 17.29 -19.29 1.50
C ILE A 421 16.61 -19.87 2.74
N ALA A 422 16.84 -21.16 3.03
CA ALA A 422 15.98 -21.91 3.95
C ALA A 422 16.70 -23.04 4.72
N ALA A 423 17.97 -22.88 5.10
CA ALA A 423 18.53 -23.71 6.17
C ALA A 423 17.65 -23.61 7.43
N ALA A 424 17.34 -24.75 8.03
CA ALA A 424 16.34 -24.84 9.09
C ALA A 424 16.86 -24.27 10.42
N GLN A 425 15.97 -23.65 11.20
CA GLN A 425 16.32 -23.23 12.55
C GLN A 425 16.25 -24.44 13.50
N ASN A 426 17.32 -25.23 13.55
CA ASN A 426 17.35 -26.53 14.25
C ASN A 426 18.57 -26.70 15.19
N ASN A 427 19.30 -25.63 15.48
CA ASN A 427 20.56 -25.60 16.24
C ASN A 427 21.74 -26.34 15.60
N LEU A 428 21.68 -26.62 14.30
CA LEU A 428 22.79 -27.11 13.49
C LEU A 428 23.22 -26.01 12.53
N GLY A 429 24.52 -25.89 12.28
CA GLY A 429 25.00 -25.09 11.14
C GLY A 429 24.55 -23.64 11.14
N ILE A 430 23.81 -23.28 10.08
CA ILE A 430 23.34 -21.92 9.82
C ILE A 430 21.81 -21.84 9.89
N THR A 431 21.25 -20.64 9.75
CA THR A 431 19.81 -20.45 9.60
C THR A 431 19.55 -19.60 8.37
N GLY A 432 18.76 -20.12 7.45
CA GLY A 432 18.38 -19.43 6.23
C GLY A 432 17.37 -18.32 6.51
N VAL A 433 17.26 -17.37 5.58
CA VAL A 433 16.38 -16.20 5.71
C VAL A 433 14.91 -16.59 5.97
N ALA A 434 14.41 -17.56 5.21
CA ALA A 434 13.06 -18.09 5.29
C ALA A 434 13.10 -19.55 5.77
N TYR A 435 13.56 -19.76 6.99
CA TYR A 435 13.89 -21.09 7.54
C TYR A 435 12.72 -22.09 7.66
N ASN A 436 11.49 -21.70 7.35
CA ASN A 436 10.32 -22.61 7.25
C ASN A 436 9.73 -22.72 5.83
N ALA A 437 10.33 -22.06 4.83
CA ALA A 437 9.93 -22.20 3.43
C ALA A 437 10.28 -23.60 2.88
N LYS A 438 9.61 -23.99 1.79
CA LYS A 438 9.86 -25.26 1.09
C LYS A 438 10.64 -25.03 -0.20
N LEU A 439 11.81 -25.65 -0.32
CA LEU A 439 12.70 -25.57 -1.47
C LEU A 439 12.29 -26.60 -2.51
N MET A 440 12.03 -26.18 -3.75
CA MET A 440 11.76 -27.02 -4.90
C MET A 440 13.02 -27.10 -5.79
N PRO A 441 13.86 -28.14 -5.65
CA PRO A 441 15.04 -28.37 -6.47
C PRO A 441 14.72 -28.53 -7.95
N LEU A 442 15.25 -27.65 -8.81
CA LEU A 442 15.17 -27.80 -10.27
C LEU A 442 16.58 -27.76 -10.86
N ARG A 443 17.07 -28.93 -11.28
CA ARG A 443 18.44 -29.05 -11.77
C ARG A 443 18.51 -28.79 -13.27
N VAL A 444 19.36 -27.83 -13.65
CA VAL A 444 19.60 -27.42 -15.04
C VAL A 444 21.07 -27.48 -15.46
N THR A 445 22.00 -27.68 -14.53
CA THR A 445 23.44 -27.79 -14.86
C THR A 445 23.86 -29.21 -15.28
N ASN A 446 24.82 -29.25 -16.19
CA ASN A 446 25.44 -30.42 -16.86
C ASN A 446 24.83 -30.87 -18.20
N ALA A 447 23.81 -30.18 -18.73
CA ALA A 447 23.37 -30.38 -20.12
C ALA A 447 23.94 -29.28 -21.03
N GLN A 448 24.78 -29.66 -21.99
CA GLN A 448 25.18 -28.78 -23.09
C GLN A 448 24.09 -28.73 -24.19
N ASP A 449 23.17 -29.70 -24.21
CA ASP A 449 22.07 -29.75 -25.17
C ASP A 449 20.86 -28.96 -24.65
N ASN A 450 20.40 -28.00 -25.47
CA ASN A 450 19.21 -27.17 -25.23
C ASN A 450 19.13 -26.43 -23.88
N TRP A 451 20.23 -25.77 -23.48
CA TRP A 451 20.33 -24.95 -22.25
C TRP A 451 19.13 -24.00 -22.04
N ASN A 452 18.82 -23.18 -23.05
CA ASN A 452 17.75 -22.18 -22.96
C ASN A 452 16.35 -22.82 -22.84
N GLY A 453 16.06 -23.88 -23.59
CA GLY A 453 14.77 -24.56 -23.50
C GLY A 453 14.58 -25.28 -22.17
N ASN A 454 15.63 -25.89 -21.62
CA ASN A 454 15.59 -26.52 -20.30
C ASN A 454 15.34 -25.49 -19.18
N LEU A 455 15.99 -24.33 -19.24
CA LEU A 455 15.71 -23.22 -18.32
C LEU A 455 14.27 -22.72 -18.43
N ALA A 456 13.76 -22.53 -19.65
CA ALA A 456 12.41 -22.06 -19.87
C ALA A 456 11.35 -23.07 -19.40
N ARG A 457 11.61 -24.38 -19.55
CA ARG A 457 10.77 -25.45 -19.00
C ARG A 457 10.85 -25.50 -17.47
N ALA A 458 12.03 -25.32 -16.88
CA ALA A 458 12.18 -25.27 -15.42
C ALA A 458 11.40 -24.11 -14.79
N ILE A 459 11.41 -22.92 -15.42
CA ILE A 459 10.61 -21.78 -14.96
C ILE A 459 9.11 -22.10 -15.00
N ARG A 460 8.61 -22.68 -16.10
CA ARG A 460 7.18 -23.05 -16.22
C ARG A 460 6.81 -24.13 -15.22
N TYR A 461 7.63 -25.17 -15.08
CA TYR A 461 7.44 -26.22 -14.08
C TYR A 461 7.32 -25.65 -12.67
N ALA A 462 8.20 -24.72 -12.29
CA ALA A 462 8.14 -24.09 -10.97
C ALA A 462 6.80 -23.41 -10.73
N VAL A 463 6.34 -22.63 -11.71
CA VAL A 463 5.06 -21.90 -11.65
C VAL A 463 3.88 -22.87 -11.55
N ASP A 464 3.87 -23.90 -12.41
CA ASP A 464 2.76 -24.84 -12.53
C ASP A 464 2.66 -25.77 -11.31
N ASN A 465 3.80 -26.06 -10.65
CA ASN A 465 3.87 -26.82 -9.40
C ASN A 465 3.77 -25.95 -8.12
N GLY A 466 3.33 -24.69 -8.26
CA GLY A 466 2.94 -23.85 -7.13
C GLY A 466 4.07 -23.12 -6.42
N ALA A 467 5.26 -23.01 -7.03
CA ALA A 467 6.29 -22.11 -6.51
C ALA A 467 5.79 -20.65 -6.55
N ARG A 468 6.01 -19.91 -5.47
CA ARG A 468 5.68 -18.48 -5.39
C ARG A 468 6.89 -17.59 -5.64
N VAL A 469 8.09 -18.15 -5.48
CA VAL A 469 9.37 -17.50 -5.72
C VAL A 469 10.26 -18.44 -6.54
N ILE A 470 11.01 -17.90 -7.49
CA ILE A 470 11.99 -18.65 -8.29
C ILE A 470 13.35 -17.96 -8.15
N ASN A 471 14.27 -18.61 -7.46
CA ASN A 471 15.66 -18.17 -7.37
C ASN A 471 16.46 -18.69 -8.57
N MET A 472 17.12 -17.78 -9.28
CA MET A 472 17.97 -18.08 -10.44
C MET A 472 19.34 -17.44 -10.26
N SER A 473 20.27 -18.22 -9.72
CA SER A 473 21.67 -17.84 -9.49
C SER A 473 22.55 -18.27 -10.68
N LEU A 474 22.10 -17.98 -11.91
CA LEU A 474 22.68 -18.46 -13.17
C LEU A 474 22.75 -17.34 -14.22
N TRP A 475 23.45 -17.59 -15.32
CA TRP A 475 23.49 -16.72 -16.50
C TRP A 475 22.98 -17.46 -17.74
N TRP A 476 22.45 -16.70 -18.72
CA TRP A 476 22.13 -17.23 -20.04
C TRP A 476 22.18 -16.18 -21.16
N THR A 477 22.18 -16.67 -22.40
CA THR A 477 21.95 -15.83 -23.58
C THR A 477 20.46 -15.62 -23.80
N ASP A 478 20.05 -14.37 -24.00
CA ASP A 478 18.65 -13.99 -24.20
C ASP A 478 18.01 -14.75 -25.36
N SER A 479 16.74 -15.11 -25.20
CA SER A 479 15.90 -15.74 -26.22
C SER A 479 14.43 -15.41 -25.97
N ALA A 480 13.61 -15.47 -27.01
CA ALA A 480 12.17 -15.22 -26.89
C ALA A 480 11.51 -16.21 -25.90
N GLU A 481 11.91 -17.48 -25.94
CA GLU A 481 11.37 -18.53 -25.08
C GLU A 481 11.60 -18.24 -23.58
N LEU A 482 12.77 -17.71 -23.22
CA LEU A 482 13.09 -17.32 -21.84
C LEU A 482 12.35 -16.07 -21.41
N ARG A 483 12.21 -15.07 -22.29
CA ARG A 483 11.38 -13.88 -22.02
C ARG A 483 9.93 -14.26 -21.73
N GLU A 484 9.38 -15.16 -22.54
CA GLU A 484 8.02 -15.67 -22.36
C GLU A 484 7.87 -16.46 -21.07
N ALA A 485 8.86 -17.26 -20.68
CA ALA A 485 8.84 -18.00 -19.42
C ALA A 485 8.85 -17.06 -18.19
N ILE A 486 9.66 -16.01 -18.22
CA ILE A 486 9.70 -14.99 -17.16
C ILE A 486 8.38 -14.20 -17.12
N ALA A 487 7.84 -13.80 -18.28
CA ALA A 487 6.54 -13.14 -18.37
C ALA A 487 5.39 -14.04 -17.88
N TYR A 488 5.46 -15.34 -18.18
CA TYR A 488 4.53 -16.34 -17.68
C TYR A 488 4.54 -16.38 -16.15
N ALA A 489 5.72 -16.48 -15.53
CA ALA A 489 5.85 -16.44 -14.07
C ALA A 489 5.21 -15.18 -13.47
N ALA A 490 5.50 -13.99 -14.03
CA ALA A 490 4.88 -12.75 -13.59
C ALA A 490 3.34 -12.74 -13.74
N SER A 491 2.82 -13.24 -14.87
CA SER A 491 1.37 -13.32 -15.12
C SER A 491 0.63 -14.27 -14.17
N ARG A 492 1.36 -15.21 -13.59
CA ARG A 492 0.87 -16.19 -12.60
C ARG A 492 1.20 -15.79 -11.16
N ASN A 493 1.61 -14.53 -10.93
CA ASN A 493 1.92 -13.98 -9.63
C ASN A 493 3.12 -14.65 -8.91
N VAL A 494 4.09 -15.14 -9.70
CA VAL A 494 5.32 -15.78 -9.23
C VAL A 494 6.49 -14.81 -9.39
N ILE A 495 7.30 -14.67 -8.34
CA ILE A 495 8.38 -13.69 -8.29
C ILE A 495 9.69 -14.35 -8.71
N THR A 496 10.32 -13.85 -9.78
CA THR A 496 11.66 -14.28 -10.18
C THR A 496 12.73 -13.40 -9.54
N VAL A 497 13.75 -14.02 -8.95
CA VAL A 497 14.87 -13.33 -8.30
C VAL A 497 16.16 -13.81 -8.94
N THR A 498 16.99 -12.88 -9.40
CA THR A 498 18.12 -13.16 -10.28
C THR A 498 19.41 -12.49 -9.83
N ALA A 499 20.52 -13.20 -9.94
CA ALA A 499 21.84 -12.66 -9.66
C ALA A 499 22.28 -11.66 -10.74
N ALA A 500 22.83 -10.51 -10.34
CA ALA A 500 23.26 -9.45 -11.26
C ALA A 500 24.47 -9.80 -12.13
N LEU A 501 25.21 -10.86 -11.75
CA LEU A 501 26.46 -11.33 -12.34
C LEU A 501 27.73 -10.66 -11.77
N ASN A 502 28.89 -11.31 -11.92
CA ASN A 502 30.10 -11.08 -11.13
C ASN A 502 31.29 -10.48 -11.92
N GLU A 503 31.03 -9.64 -12.92
CA GLU A 503 32.06 -9.08 -13.81
C GLU A 503 32.50 -7.66 -13.41
N GLY A 504 31.81 -7.02 -12.47
CA GLY A 504 31.97 -5.60 -12.22
C GLY A 504 31.62 -4.77 -13.47
N ALA A 505 30.59 -5.18 -14.22
CA ALA A 505 30.07 -4.44 -15.36
C ALA A 505 29.17 -3.28 -14.92
N SER A 506 28.97 -2.27 -15.77
CA SER A 506 28.16 -1.07 -15.46
C SER A 506 26.64 -1.32 -15.38
N GLN A 507 26.18 -2.50 -15.78
CA GLN A 507 24.76 -2.88 -15.81
C GLN A 507 24.64 -4.41 -15.63
N PRO A 508 23.47 -4.95 -15.24
CA PRO A 508 23.31 -6.39 -15.10
C PRO A 508 23.22 -7.08 -16.48
N SER A 509 23.54 -8.37 -16.49
CA SER A 509 23.40 -9.24 -17.67
C SER A 509 22.16 -10.13 -17.54
N ASN A 510 21.76 -10.83 -18.60
CA ASN A 510 20.62 -11.76 -18.52
C ASN A 510 20.93 -12.90 -17.53
N PRO A 511 19.98 -13.27 -16.67
CA PRO A 511 18.58 -12.83 -16.64
C PRO A 511 18.27 -11.54 -15.88
N ALA A 512 19.19 -11.01 -15.09
CA ALA A 512 18.93 -9.86 -14.24
C ALA A 512 18.46 -8.61 -15.00
N SER A 513 18.86 -8.44 -16.26
CA SER A 513 18.32 -7.36 -17.12
C SER A 513 16.81 -7.40 -17.33
N TYR A 514 16.15 -8.57 -17.19
CA TYR A 514 14.69 -8.66 -17.29
C TYR A 514 13.96 -7.96 -16.14
N ALA A 515 14.63 -7.68 -15.01
CA ALA A 515 14.06 -6.97 -13.85
C ALA A 515 13.56 -5.55 -14.17
N THR A 516 13.94 -4.99 -15.32
CA THR A 516 13.34 -3.79 -15.91
C THR A 516 11.83 -3.95 -16.14
N GLN A 517 11.39 -5.17 -16.46
CA GLN A 517 10.00 -5.48 -16.80
C GLN A 517 9.37 -6.47 -15.82
N PHE A 518 10.08 -7.53 -15.43
CA PHE A 518 9.58 -8.62 -14.58
C PHE A 518 10.68 -9.14 -13.64
N GLY A 519 10.30 -9.51 -12.42
CA GLY A 519 11.25 -10.01 -11.43
C GLY A 519 12.14 -8.94 -10.78
N ILE A 520 13.18 -9.42 -10.11
CA ILE A 520 14.12 -8.64 -9.28
C ILE A 520 15.56 -9.05 -9.61
N ALA A 521 16.43 -8.06 -9.77
CA ALA A 521 17.87 -8.21 -9.94
C ALA A 521 18.59 -7.91 -8.62
N VAL A 522 19.60 -8.72 -8.29
CA VAL A 522 20.28 -8.63 -6.98
C VAL A 522 21.79 -8.50 -7.14
N GLY A 523 22.33 -7.39 -6.64
CA GLY A 523 23.77 -7.16 -6.48
C GLY A 523 24.29 -7.55 -5.11
N ALA A 524 25.62 -7.59 -4.99
CA ALA A 524 26.30 -8.06 -3.78
C ALA A 524 26.96 -6.92 -3.00
N VAL A 525 26.80 -6.95 -1.68
CA VAL A 525 27.61 -6.16 -0.72
C VAL A 525 28.47 -7.06 0.17
N ASP A 526 29.50 -6.47 0.76
CA ASP A 526 30.27 -7.06 1.84
C ASP A 526 29.75 -6.68 3.23
N ARG A 527 30.47 -7.13 4.27
CA ARG A 527 30.11 -6.91 5.67
C ARG A 527 30.15 -5.46 6.13
N ASP A 528 30.88 -4.61 5.40
CA ASP A 528 31.00 -3.18 5.66
C ASP A 528 29.96 -2.38 4.86
N ARG A 529 28.96 -3.08 4.29
CA ARG A 529 27.89 -2.53 3.43
C ARG A 529 28.42 -1.90 2.14
N GLN A 530 29.63 -2.25 1.73
CA GLN A 530 30.21 -1.75 0.49
C GLN A 530 29.78 -2.62 -0.69
N LEU A 531 29.47 -1.98 -1.81
CA LEU A 531 29.24 -2.69 -3.06
C LEU A 531 30.51 -3.45 -3.46
N THR A 532 30.40 -4.75 -3.68
CA THR A 532 31.59 -5.55 -4.02
C THR A 532 32.10 -5.20 -5.42
N ALA A 533 33.42 -5.24 -5.60
CA ALA A 533 34.03 -4.89 -6.89
C ALA A 533 33.56 -5.78 -8.05
N PHE A 534 33.26 -7.05 -7.76
CA PHE A 534 32.75 -8.01 -8.75
C PHE A 534 31.27 -7.82 -9.06
N SER A 535 30.45 -7.22 -8.19
CA SER A 535 29.02 -7.06 -8.49
C SER A 535 28.86 -6.19 -9.72
N ASN A 536 28.14 -6.71 -10.73
CA ASN A 536 27.61 -5.86 -11.77
C ASN A 536 26.73 -4.79 -11.13
N ARG A 537 26.62 -3.63 -11.79
CA ARG A 537 25.90 -2.46 -11.28
C ARG A 537 24.49 -2.45 -11.87
N SER A 538 23.61 -1.61 -11.34
CA SER A 538 22.20 -1.55 -11.78
C SER A 538 22.02 -0.91 -13.16
N GLY A 539 22.97 -0.08 -13.62
CA GLY A 539 22.83 0.70 -14.85
C GLY A 539 21.92 1.91 -14.65
N SER A 540 21.77 2.76 -15.67
CA SER A 540 21.09 4.07 -15.54
C SER A 540 19.57 4.04 -15.69
N ASN A 541 18.95 2.88 -15.92
CA ASN A 541 17.50 2.77 -16.14
C ASN A 541 16.75 2.61 -14.81
N PRO A 542 16.01 3.63 -14.34
CA PRO A 542 15.31 3.57 -13.04
C PRO A 542 14.15 2.58 -13.01
N LYS A 543 13.76 1.97 -14.15
CA LYS A 543 12.78 0.87 -14.16
C LYS A 543 13.40 -0.47 -13.74
N MET A 544 14.72 -0.57 -13.67
CA MET A 544 15.41 -1.78 -13.22
C MET A 544 15.11 -2.01 -11.74
N ASN A 545 14.34 -3.05 -11.42
CA ASN A 545 14.12 -3.44 -10.04
C ASN A 545 15.38 -4.13 -9.50
N TYR A 546 16.33 -3.31 -9.06
CA TYR A 546 17.65 -3.71 -8.62
C TYR A 546 17.86 -3.36 -7.15
N VAL A 547 18.15 -4.37 -6.35
CA VAL A 547 18.45 -4.23 -4.92
C VAL A 547 19.77 -4.92 -4.58
N LEU A 548 20.32 -4.64 -3.40
CA LEU A 548 21.53 -5.24 -2.89
C LEU A 548 21.25 -6.18 -1.72
N ALA A 549 22.07 -7.21 -1.59
CA ALA A 549 22.09 -8.12 -0.44
C ALA A 549 23.52 -8.65 -0.19
N PRO A 550 23.81 -9.23 0.99
CA PRO A 550 25.10 -9.82 1.31
C PRO A 550 25.54 -10.86 0.27
N GLY A 551 26.76 -10.73 -0.23
CA GLY A 551 27.29 -11.65 -1.24
C GLY A 551 28.81 -11.86 -1.21
N GLN A 552 29.52 -11.38 -0.19
CA GLN A 552 30.94 -11.65 0.05
C GLN A 552 31.11 -12.32 1.41
N ASP A 553 32.01 -13.30 1.50
CA ASP A 553 32.35 -14.03 2.74
C ASP A 553 31.13 -14.65 3.45
N ILE A 554 30.27 -15.29 2.66
CA ILE A 554 29.05 -15.96 3.13
C ILE A 554 29.38 -17.36 3.63
N GLU A 555 28.80 -17.72 4.77
CA GLU A 555 28.78 -19.08 5.31
C GLU A 555 27.49 -19.78 4.89
N THR A 556 27.61 -21.01 4.38
CA THR A 556 26.45 -21.76 3.88
C THR A 556 26.67 -23.28 3.90
N THR A 557 25.61 -24.03 3.64
CA THR A 557 25.59 -25.49 3.50
C THR A 557 26.26 -25.95 2.21
N VAL A 558 27.01 -27.04 2.26
CA VAL A 558 27.56 -27.74 1.08
C VAL A 558 27.22 -29.23 1.16
N PRO A 559 27.23 -29.97 0.03
CA PRO A 559 26.86 -31.39 0.03
C PRO A 559 27.68 -32.23 1.01
N GLY A 560 27.09 -33.31 1.51
CA GLY A 560 27.76 -34.20 2.47
C GLY A 560 27.68 -33.69 3.90
N ASN A 561 26.55 -33.08 4.26
CA ASN A 561 26.24 -32.62 5.62
C ASN A 561 27.30 -31.69 6.23
N SER A 562 27.83 -30.78 5.41
CA SER A 562 28.97 -29.93 5.74
C SER A 562 28.66 -28.45 5.51
N TYR A 563 29.47 -27.58 6.08
CA TYR A 563 29.32 -26.13 5.96
C TYR A 563 30.64 -25.53 5.49
N GLN A 564 30.56 -24.43 4.77
CA GLN A 564 31.75 -23.73 4.30
C GLN A 564 31.54 -22.22 4.35
N SER A 565 32.53 -21.52 4.88
CA SER A 565 32.61 -20.05 4.88
C SER A 565 33.44 -19.54 3.69
N GLY A 566 33.32 -18.24 3.39
CA GLY A 566 34.10 -17.60 2.33
C GLY A 566 33.49 -17.75 0.93
N TRP A 567 32.22 -18.19 0.82
CA TRP A 567 31.51 -18.15 -0.45
C TRP A 567 31.23 -16.71 -0.85
N TRP A 568 31.29 -16.42 -2.14
CA TRP A 568 31.08 -15.07 -2.66
C TRP A 568 30.42 -15.12 -4.04
N GLY A 569 29.75 -14.02 -4.39
CA GLY A 569 29.06 -13.85 -5.66
C GLY A 569 27.65 -13.26 -5.48
N THR A 570 27.16 -12.60 -6.52
CA THR A 570 25.74 -12.21 -6.64
C THR A 570 24.81 -13.41 -6.62
N SER A 571 25.32 -14.61 -6.94
CA SER A 571 24.64 -15.90 -6.76
C SER A 571 24.34 -16.25 -5.31
N LEU A 572 25.06 -15.66 -4.34
CA LEU A 572 24.78 -15.78 -2.90
C LEU A 572 23.97 -14.58 -2.38
N ALA A 573 23.94 -13.46 -3.10
CA ALA A 573 23.08 -12.31 -2.75
C ALA A 573 21.62 -12.55 -3.16
N ALA A 574 21.37 -13.07 -4.35
CA ALA A 574 20.04 -13.42 -4.84
C ALA A 574 19.20 -14.28 -3.85
N PRO A 575 19.74 -15.35 -3.24
CA PRO A 575 18.98 -16.16 -2.30
C PRO A 575 18.56 -15.43 -1.02
N TYR A 576 19.31 -14.41 -0.55
CA TYR A 576 18.83 -13.58 0.57
C TYR A 576 17.52 -12.87 0.20
N VAL A 577 17.46 -12.28 -1.00
CA VAL A 577 16.27 -11.57 -1.49
C VAL A 577 15.13 -12.55 -1.78
N SER A 578 15.43 -13.74 -2.32
CA SER A 578 14.43 -14.82 -2.46
C SER A 578 13.80 -15.19 -1.11
N GLY A 579 14.62 -15.27 -0.06
CA GLY A 579 14.14 -15.46 1.31
C GLY A 579 13.29 -14.29 1.80
N VAL A 580 13.71 -13.04 1.60
CA VAL A 580 12.93 -11.85 1.99
C VAL A 580 11.56 -11.81 1.29
N VAL A 581 11.51 -12.12 -0.01
CA VAL A 581 10.25 -12.24 -0.74
C VAL A 581 9.37 -13.33 -0.13
N ALA A 582 9.94 -14.49 0.24
CA ALA A 582 9.19 -15.54 0.90
C ALA A 582 8.67 -15.11 2.29
N LEU A 583 9.45 -14.34 3.05
CA LEU A 583 8.99 -13.73 4.30
C LEU A 583 7.79 -12.80 4.05
N MET A 584 7.89 -11.91 3.06
CA MET A 584 6.79 -11.01 2.65
C MET A 584 5.52 -11.78 2.26
N LEU A 585 5.66 -12.82 1.45
CA LEU A 585 4.53 -13.63 0.98
C LEU A 585 3.95 -14.52 2.09
N SER A 586 4.77 -14.99 3.04
CA SER A 586 4.26 -15.69 4.22
C SER A 586 3.48 -14.76 5.14
N ALA A 587 3.88 -13.48 5.21
CA ALA A 587 3.23 -12.46 6.01
C ALA A 587 1.95 -11.92 5.36
N ASN A 588 1.95 -11.77 4.04
CA ASN A 588 0.80 -11.38 3.25
C ASN A 588 0.71 -12.22 1.94
N PRO A 589 -0.04 -13.33 1.96
CA PRO A 589 -0.15 -14.22 0.80
C PRO A 589 -0.80 -13.61 -0.43
N THR A 590 -1.57 -12.52 -0.28
CA THR A 590 -2.34 -11.86 -1.35
C THR A 590 -1.53 -10.83 -2.12
N LEU A 591 -0.27 -10.59 -1.76
CA LEU A 591 0.58 -9.67 -2.51
C LEU A 591 0.69 -10.08 -3.97
N THR A 592 0.51 -9.08 -4.84
CA THR A 592 0.73 -9.21 -6.28
C THR A 592 2.21 -9.05 -6.64
N HIS A 593 2.60 -9.53 -7.82
CA HIS A 593 3.95 -9.47 -8.34
C HIS A 593 4.49 -8.04 -8.34
N ASP A 594 3.68 -7.09 -8.80
CA ASP A 594 4.08 -5.68 -8.87
C ASP A 594 4.13 -5.03 -7.48
N GLN A 595 3.27 -5.44 -6.54
CA GLN A 595 3.36 -4.97 -5.15
C GLN A 595 4.64 -5.47 -4.46
N VAL A 596 5.03 -6.74 -4.64
CA VAL A 596 6.30 -7.25 -4.08
C VAL A 596 7.48 -6.45 -4.63
N ARG A 597 7.49 -6.23 -5.94
CA ARG A 597 8.51 -5.43 -6.64
C ARG A 597 8.59 -4.02 -6.09
N GLN A 598 7.44 -3.36 -5.95
CA GLN A 598 7.37 -2.00 -5.40
C GLN A 598 7.89 -1.93 -3.96
N ILE A 599 7.42 -2.82 -3.09
CA ILE A 599 7.80 -2.84 -1.67
C ILE A 599 9.32 -3.03 -1.51
N LEU A 600 9.94 -3.90 -2.30
CA LEU A 600 11.38 -4.09 -2.23
C LEU A 600 12.16 -2.84 -2.62
N MET A 601 11.73 -2.13 -3.67
CA MET A 601 12.35 -0.87 -4.07
C MET A 601 12.20 0.20 -2.98
N GLU A 602 11.06 0.26 -2.31
CA GLU A 602 10.79 1.21 -1.22
C GLU A 602 11.52 0.84 0.08
N SER A 603 11.92 -0.42 0.26
CA SER A 603 12.60 -0.91 1.47
C SER A 603 14.10 -0.68 1.51
N GLY A 604 14.69 -0.18 0.42
CA GLY A 604 16.15 -0.11 0.30
C GLY A 604 16.79 0.96 1.19
N ASN A 605 17.84 0.56 1.91
CA ASN A 605 18.71 1.46 2.66
C ASN A 605 19.85 1.98 1.79
N ALA A 606 20.28 3.22 2.04
CA ALA A 606 21.53 3.72 1.47
C ALA A 606 22.72 2.85 1.91
N ILE A 607 23.66 2.66 0.99
CA ILE A 607 24.98 2.06 1.26
C ILE A 607 26.01 3.18 1.40
N GLY A 608 27.02 3.01 2.25
CA GLY A 608 27.97 4.06 2.58
C GLY A 608 29.24 3.51 3.17
#